data_AF-A0A0C4DR00-F1
#
_entry.id   AF-A0A0C4DR00-F1
#
_cell.length_a   1.000
_cell.length_b   1.000
_cell.length_c   1.000
_cell.angle_alpha   90.00
_cell.angle_beta   90.00
_cell.angle_gamma   90.00
#
_symmetry.space_group_name_H-M   'P 1'
#
loop_
_entity.id
_entity.type
_entity.pdbx_description
1 polymer ?
#
loop_
_entity_poly.entity_id
_entity_poly.type
_entity_poly.pdbx_seq_one_letter_code
_entity_poly.pdbx_strand_id
1 'polypeptide(L)'
;MLLMLPFITITDYLYELRAVARLMRPLGPRGLLYLAAAVSDFFVPPERMAEHKIQSTNALDAATNAAGPAPPAANKKRKQEQGYERTEPIAPLPDGEEPLPQPTVDDGETFDNFDSSPRVPRSKRLIVDLDPVPKFLKNLVDGWAPQGMIVSFKLETDPAILVHKARYSLDRYQHHLVIGNLLTTRKWEVVFVAPAAPDRWIRVVPAAAAAAQGAGEEKPLDPATLPDGDPEVEIESLIIPAVQELHSRHVESYQSRTMDTA
;
A
#
# COMPACT_ATOMS: atom_id res chain seq x y z
N MET A 1 25.65 -19.22 -8.43
CA MET A 1 26.15 -18.00 -7.74
C MET A 1 24.95 -17.33 -7.10
N LEU A 2 25.05 -16.95 -5.82
CA LEU A 2 24.02 -16.19 -5.10
C LEU A 2 24.56 -14.77 -4.90
N LEU A 3 23.74 -13.75 -5.19
CA LEU A 3 24.09 -12.33 -4.99
C LEU A 3 23.15 -11.73 -3.95
N MET A 4 23.73 -11.06 -2.95
CA MET A 4 23.00 -10.42 -1.85
C MET A 4 23.10 -8.90 -2.02
N LEU A 5 21.96 -8.21 -2.11
CA LEU A 5 21.87 -6.75 -2.22
C LEU A 5 21.07 -6.24 -1.01
N PRO A 6 21.73 -5.58 -0.03
CA PRO A 6 21.04 -5.08 1.16
C PRO A 6 20.41 -3.72 0.90
N PHE A 7 19.18 -3.52 1.36
CA PHE A 7 18.50 -2.23 1.40
C PHE A 7 18.00 -1.95 2.82
N ILE A 8 17.81 -0.67 3.17
CA ILE A 8 17.28 -0.25 4.47
C ILE A 8 16.04 0.62 4.29
N THR A 9 16.09 1.60 3.40
CA THR A 9 14.98 2.53 3.19
C THR A 9 14.09 2.10 2.03
N ILE A 10 12.87 2.62 2.00
CA ILE A 10 11.97 2.48 0.85
C ILE A 10 12.59 3.04 -0.42
N THR A 11 13.35 4.13 -0.31
CA THR A 11 14.04 4.76 -1.43
C THR A 11 15.07 3.81 -2.02
N ASP A 12 15.93 3.20 -1.20
CA ASP A 12 16.93 2.23 -1.64
C ASP A 12 16.26 1.06 -2.35
N TYR A 13 15.24 0.48 -1.72
CA TYR A 13 14.47 -0.64 -2.27
C TYR A 13 13.94 -0.32 -3.68
N LEU A 14 13.31 0.85 -3.87
CA LEU A 14 12.73 1.23 -5.16
C LEU A 14 13.80 1.46 -6.24
N TYR A 15 14.94 2.07 -5.89
CA TYR A 15 16.04 2.28 -6.83
C TYR A 15 16.71 0.96 -7.23
N GLU A 16 17.00 0.10 -6.27
CA GLU A 16 17.61 -1.21 -6.50
C GLU A 16 16.70 -2.12 -7.30
N LEU A 17 15.42 -2.24 -6.92
CA LEU A 17 14.44 -3.05 -7.65
C LEU A 17 14.33 -2.59 -9.11
N ARG A 18 14.28 -1.28 -9.36
CA ARG A 18 14.25 -0.73 -10.71
C ARG A 18 15.52 -1.08 -11.50
N ALA A 19 16.69 -0.99 -10.88
CA ALA A 19 17.95 -1.31 -11.52
C ALA A 19 18.03 -2.80 -11.88
N VAL A 20 17.73 -3.68 -10.92
CA VAL A 20 17.74 -5.13 -11.09
C VAL A 20 16.73 -5.57 -12.15
N ALA A 21 15.49 -5.08 -12.09
CA ALA A 21 14.46 -5.43 -13.07
C ALA A 21 14.87 -5.08 -14.51
N ARG A 22 15.51 -3.92 -14.71
CA ARG A 22 16.04 -3.52 -16.03
C ARG A 22 17.20 -4.39 -16.49
N LEU A 23 18.11 -4.75 -15.57
CA LEU A 23 19.24 -5.64 -15.87
C LEU A 23 18.79 -7.07 -16.19
N MET A 24 17.64 -7.50 -15.65
CA MET A 24 17.05 -8.81 -15.92
C MET A 24 16.32 -8.90 -17.27
N ARG A 25 16.12 -7.79 -18.00
CA ARG A 25 15.43 -7.78 -19.31
C ARG A 25 15.94 -8.84 -20.31
N PRO A 26 17.27 -9.06 -20.49
CA PRO A 26 17.77 -10.06 -21.43
C PRO A 26 17.37 -11.51 -21.09
N LEU A 27 16.90 -11.78 -19.87
CA LEU A 27 16.41 -13.11 -19.48
C LEU A 27 15.06 -13.43 -20.14
N GLY A 28 14.31 -12.41 -20.58
CA GLY A 28 13.00 -12.56 -21.19
C GLY A 28 12.04 -13.34 -20.29
N PRO A 29 11.30 -14.33 -20.82
CA PRO A 29 10.35 -15.14 -20.02
C PRO A 29 11.03 -16.01 -18.95
N ARG A 30 12.34 -16.24 -19.05
CA ARG A 30 13.10 -16.99 -18.04
C ARG A 30 13.41 -16.17 -16.79
N GLY A 31 13.22 -14.84 -16.84
CA GLY A 31 13.33 -14.00 -15.64
C GLY A 31 12.11 -14.16 -14.74
N LEU A 32 12.33 -14.28 -13.44
CA LEU A 32 11.27 -14.29 -12.43
C LEU A 32 11.57 -13.27 -11.33
N LEU A 33 10.59 -12.42 -11.02
CA LEU A 33 10.63 -11.49 -9.91
C LEU A 33 9.70 -11.98 -8.80
N TYR A 34 10.27 -12.38 -7.67
CA TYR A 34 9.57 -12.85 -6.49
C TYR A 34 9.55 -11.76 -5.41
N LEU A 35 8.48 -10.96 -5.39
CA LEU A 35 8.39 -9.72 -4.61
C LEU A 35 7.75 -9.95 -3.24
N ALA A 36 8.53 -10.51 -2.30
CA ALA A 36 8.08 -10.84 -0.94
C ALA A 36 8.40 -9.77 0.12
N ALA A 37 9.00 -8.64 -0.26
CA ALA A 37 9.32 -7.57 0.68
C ALA A 37 8.06 -6.89 1.22
N ALA A 38 8.04 -6.59 2.53
CA ALA A 38 7.02 -5.74 3.15
C ALA A 38 7.38 -4.27 2.90
N VAL A 39 6.91 -3.74 1.78
CA VAL A 39 7.22 -2.38 1.30
C VAL A 39 6.30 -1.38 1.99
N SER A 40 6.85 -0.27 2.50
CA SER A 40 6.05 0.79 3.11
C SER A 40 5.03 1.36 2.13
N ASP A 41 3.78 1.50 2.56
CA ASP A 41 2.72 2.15 1.76
C ASP A 41 2.79 3.67 1.80
N PHE A 42 3.46 4.23 2.80
CA PHE A 42 3.61 5.66 3.03
C PHE A 42 5.07 6.05 3.33
N PHE A 43 5.46 7.28 3.01
CA PHE A 43 6.81 7.82 3.24
C PHE A 43 6.80 9.31 3.58
N VAL A 44 7.91 9.81 4.10
CA VAL A 44 8.14 11.26 4.28
C VAL A 44 9.03 11.75 3.13
N PRO A 45 8.59 12.71 2.32
CA PRO A 45 9.42 13.31 1.28
C PRO A 45 10.69 13.94 1.86
N PRO A 46 11.85 13.87 1.18
CA PRO A 46 13.09 14.43 1.67
C PRO A 46 13.03 15.92 2.03
N GLU A 47 12.21 16.68 1.31
CA GLU A 47 12.03 18.11 1.54
C GLU A 47 11.30 18.40 2.87
N ARG A 48 10.61 17.40 3.43
CA ARG A 48 9.88 17.48 4.70
C ARG A 48 10.54 16.67 5.83
N MET A 49 11.65 15.98 5.57
CA MET A 49 12.36 15.24 6.61
C MET A 49 13.10 16.19 7.54
N ALA A 50 12.84 16.09 8.85
CA ALA A 50 13.56 16.86 9.85
C ALA A 50 15.02 16.39 9.96
N GLU A 51 15.97 17.32 9.89
CA GLU A 51 17.41 17.02 10.05
C GLU A 51 17.77 16.56 11.47
N HIS A 52 16.97 16.99 12.44
CA HIS A 52 17.17 16.71 13.86
C HIS A 52 15.97 16.01 14.46
N LYS A 53 16.23 15.34 15.59
CA LYS A 53 15.19 14.69 16.40
C LYS A 53 14.05 15.67 16.66
N ILE A 54 12.84 15.27 16.31
CA ILE A 54 11.61 16.00 16.63
C ILE A 54 11.48 16.08 18.16
N GLN A 55 11.40 17.29 18.70
CA GLN A 55 11.40 17.53 20.14
C GLN A 55 10.01 17.34 20.75
N SER A 56 9.97 16.82 21.98
CA SER A 56 8.72 16.60 22.72
C SER A 56 8.29 17.80 23.58
N THR A 57 9.15 18.81 23.73
CA THR A 57 8.91 19.99 24.56
C THR A 57 9.42 21.25 23.89
N ASN A 58 8.72 22.37 24.12
CA ASN A 58 9.08 23.70 23.62
C ASN A 58 10.23 24.36 24.44
N ALA A 59 11.07 23.56 25.11
CA ALA A 59 12.10 24.09 26.01
C ALA A 59 13.15 24.97 25.29
N LEU A 60 13.31 24.78 23.97
CA LEU A 60 14.26 25.52 23.14
C LEU A 60 13.65 26.76 22.47
N ASP A 61 12.32 26.89 22.39
CA ASP A 61 11.65 28.04 21.78
C ASP A 61 11.84 29.33 22.61
N ALA A 62 12.12 29.17 23.91
CA ALA A 62 12.45 30.29 24.80
C ALA A 62 13.84 30.88 24.53
N ALA A 63 14.78 30.09 23.99
CA ALA A 63 16.16 30.52 23.75
C ALA A 63 16.31 31.27 22.42
N THR A 64 15.50 30.97 21.41
CA THR A 64 15.56 31.61 20.08
C THR A 64 14.83 32.96 20.01
N ASN A 65 13.83 33.18 20.87
CA ASN A 65 13.08 34.45 20.94
C ASN A 65 13.78 35.56 21.77
N ALA A 66 14.90 35.26 22.44
CA ALA A 66 15.64 36.24 23.24
C ALA A 66 16.71 37.02 22.45
N ALA A 67 16.92 36.70 21.17
CA ALA A 67 18.02 37.25 20.36
C ALA A 67 17.56 38.10 19.15
N GLY A 68 16.34 38.65 19.15
CA GLY A 68 15.86 39.60 18.13
C GLY A 68 15.79 41.04 18.67
N PRO A 69 16.18 42.07 17.90
CA PRO A 69 16.12 43.46 18.37
C PRO A 69 14.66 43.89 18.57
N ALA A 70 14.40 44.60 19.66
CA ALA A 70 13.07 45.06 20.04
C ALA A 70 12.39 45.90 18.93
N PRO A 71 11.08 45.72 18.68
CA PRO A 71 10.36 46.55 17.73
C PRO A 71 10.26 48.00 18.23
N PRO A 72 10.32 49.02 17.35
CA PRO A 72 10.20 50.41 17.76
C PRO A 72 8.79 50.72 18.28
N ALA A 73 8.74 51.56 19.32
CA ALA A 73 7.55 51.92 20.08
C ALA A 73 6.39 52.43 19.19
N ALA A 74 5.22 51.81 19.35
CA ALA A 74 3.99 52.23 18.69
C ALA A 74 3.52 53.59 19.23
N ASN A 75 3.33 54.53 18.31
CA ASN A 75 2.85 55.88 18.57
C ASN A 75 1.34 55.86 18.86
N LYS A 76 0.93 56.25 20.08
CA LYS A 76 -0.48 56.40 20.47
C LYS A 76 -1.10 57.59 19.74
N LYS A 77 -2.04 57.35 18.82
CA LYS A 77 -3.07 58.34 18.46
C LYS A 77 -4.47 57.75 18.66
N ARG A 78 -5.15 58.27 19.68
CA ARG A 78 -6.61 58.20 19.88
C ARG A 78 -7.32 58.99 18.78
N LYS A 79 -8.40 58.42 18.23
CA LYS A 79 -9.62 59.09 17.72
C LYS A 79 -10.68 57.99 17.56
N GLN A 80 -11.58 57.85 18.55
CA GLN A 80 -12.94 58.40 18.62
C GLN A 80 -13.98 57.55 17.89
N GLU A 81 -15.01 57.19 18.65
CA GLU A 81 -16.16 56.33 18.35
C GLU A 81 -17.01 56.86 17.18
N GLN A 82 -17.62 55.95 16.42
CA GLN A 82 -19.00 56.06 15.95
C GLN A 82 -19.48 54.71 15.41
N GLY A 83 -20.54 54.19 16.00
CA GLY A 83 -21.22 52.98 15.57
C GLY A 83 -22.06 53.20 14.32
N TYR A 84 -22.23 52.14 13.54
CA TYR A 84 -23.33 52.03 12.59
C TYR A 84 -23.63 50.55 12.34
N GLU A 85 -24.68 50.04 13.00
CA GLU A 85 -25.40 48.84 12.58
C GLU A 85 -26.04 49.11 11.22
N ARG A 86 -25.92 48.16 10.28
CA ARG A 86 -26.77 48.11 9.09
C ARG A 86 -27.29 46.69 8.92
N THR A 87 -28.53 46.50 9.34
CA THR A 87 -29.42 45.42 8.96
C THR A 87 -29.94 45.70 7.55
N GLU A 88 -29.78 44.76 6.63
CA GLU A 88 -30.48 44.79 5.34
C GLU A 88 -31.66 43.78 5.40
N PRO A 89 -32.87 44.15 4.96
CA PRO A 89 -34.05 43.28 5.06
C PRO A 89 -34.11 42.25 3.92
N ILE A 90 -34.40 41.00 4.27
CA ILE A 90 -34.71 39.91 3.33
C ILE A 90 -36.12 40.14 2.77
N ALA A 91 -36.26 40.17 1.45
CA ALA A 91 -37.56 40.26 0.77
C ALA A 91 -38.32 38.91 0.86
N PRO A 92 -39.66 38.90 0.96
CA PRO A 92 -40.44 37.66 0.99
C PRO A 92 -40.54 37.07 -0.42
N LEU A 93 -40.35 35.75 -0.55
CA LEU A 93 -40.68 34.97 -1.74
C LEU A 93 -42.22 34.85 -1.87
N PRO A 94 -42.80 34.91 -3.09
CA PRO A 94 -44.22 34.66 -3.29
C PRO A 94 -44.56 33.17 -3.17
N ASP A 95 -45.74 32.90 -2.62
CA ASP A 95 -46.28 31.55 -2.35
C ASP A 95 -46.54 30.74 -3.64
N GLY A 96 -46.08 29.49 -3.68
CA GLY A 96 -46.66 28.46 -4.58
C GLY A 96 -45.73 27.53 -5.37
N GLU A 97 -44.41 27.56 -5.22
CA GLU A 97 -43.51 26.62 -5.92
C GLU A 97 -42.75 25.72 -4.95
N GLU A 98 -42.99 24.40 -5.00
CA GLU A 98 -42.16 23.41 -4.31
C GLU A 98 -40.71 23.44 -4.88
N PRO A 99 -39.67 23.29 -4.06
CA PRO A 99 -38.31 23.27 -4.56
C PRO A 99 -38.08 22.02 -5.42
N LEU A 100 -37.63 22.23 -6.66
CA LEU A 100 -37.17 21.15 -7.54
C LEU A 100 -36.11 20.28 -6.85
N PRO A 101 -36.13 18.93 -7.04
CA PRO A 101 -35.11 18.05 -6.49
C PRO A 101 -33.74 18.43 -7.09
N GLN A 102 -32.77 18.70 -6.21
CA GLN A 102 -31.40 18.98 -6.62
C GLN A 102 -30.80 17.76 -7.34
N PRO A 103 -29.97 17.96 -8.38
CA PRO A 103 -29.34 16.85 -9.09
C PRO A 103 -28.41 16.09 -8.13
N THR A 104 -28.60 14.78 -8.07
CA THR A 104 -27.68 13.85 -7.40
C THR A 104 -26.31 13.95 -8.07
N VAL A 105 -25.36 14.57 -7.38
CA VAL A 105 -23.96 14.53 -7.76
C VAL A 105 -23.41 13.14 -7.49
N ASP A 106 -23.06 12.50 -8.59
CA ASP A 106 -22.23 11.32 -8.80
C ASP A 106 -21.07 11.20 -7.79
N ASP A 107 -20.80 9.98 -7.33
CA ASP A 107 -19.79 9.58 -6.33
C ASP A 107 -18.35 9.72 -6.87
N GLY A 108 -17.98 10.92 -7.31
CA GLY A 108 -16.61 11.32 -7.59
C GLY A 108 -15.95 11.83 -6.31
N GLU A 109 -15.07 11.02 -5.71
CA GLU A 109 -14.23 11.38 -4.56
C GLU A 109 -13.65 12.79 -4.73
N THR A 110 -14.25 13.75 -4.02
CA THR A 110 -13.74 15.12 -3.95
C THR A 110 -12.57 15.08 -2.96
N PHE A 111 -11.36 15.15 -3.50
CA PHE A 111 -10.12 15.28 -2.74
C PHE A 111 -10.14 16.60 -1.99
N ASP A 112 -10.53 16.56 -0.71
CA ASP A 112 -10.51 17.72 0.17
C ASP A 112 -9.06 18.00 0.59
N ASN A 113 -8.39 18.76 -0.26
CA ASN A 113 -7.05 19.25 -0.06
C ASN A 113 -7.16 20.50 0.83
N PHE A 114 -6.65 20.40 2.06
CA PHE A 114 -6.32 21.52 2.95
C PHE A 114 -7.43 22.03 3.90
N ASP A 115 -7.61 21.36 5.04
CA ASP A 115 -8.03 22.06 6.27
C ASP A 115 -6.98 21.86 7.38
N SER A 116 -6.13 22.87 7.52
CA SER A 116 -5.28 23.07 8.69
C SER A 116 -5.92 24.15 9.57
N SER A 117 -6.73 23.80 10.59
CA SER A 117 -6.73 24.33 11.98
C SER A 117 -8.07 24.13 12.74
N PRO A 118 -8.12 24.12 14.10
CA PRO A 118 -7.53 23.13 15.02
C PRO A 118 -8.52 22.69 16.14
N ARG A 119 -8.53 21.42 16.58
CA ARG A 119 -9.32 21.04 17.78
C ARG A 119 -8.66 20.06 18.76
N VAL A 120 -7.36 20.16 19.02
CA VAL A 120 -6.73 19.60 20.24
C VAL A 120 -5.50 20.43 20.63
N PRO A 121 -5.25 20.76 21.92
CA PRO A 121 -4.02 21.42 22.35
C PRO A 121 -2.77 20.62 21.93
N ARG A 122 -1.87 21.25 21.16
CA ARG A 122 -0.65 20.65 20.59
C ARG A 122 0.39 20.16 21.63
N SER A 123 0.25 20.50 22.90
CA SER A 123 1.29 20.29 23.92
C SER A 123 1.48 18.85 24.43
N LYS A 124 0.75 17.87 23.88
CA LYS A 124 0.86 16.44 24.28
C LYS A 124 0.76 15.41 23.14
N ARG A 125 0.73 15.81 21.86
CA ARG A 125 0.53 14.88 20.73
C ARG A 125 1.56 15.11 19.63
N LEU A 126 2.06 14.03 19.05
CA LEU A 126 2.82 14.04 17.80
C LEU A 126 1.88 13.64 16.66
N ILE A 127 1.80 14.48 15.63
CA ILE A 127 1.09 14.20 14.39
C ILE A 127 2.17 14.00 13.32
N VAL A 128 2.07 12.89 12.57
CA VAL A 128 3.02 12.56 11.49
C VAL A 128 2.23 12.47 10.20
N ASP A 129 2.48 13.40 9.29
CA ASP A 129 1.87 13.43 7.98
C ASP A 129 2.77 12.69 6.98
N LEU A 130 2.21 11.70 6.29
CA LEU A 130 2.94 10.85 5.35
C LEU A 130 2.27 10.87 3.98
N ASP A 131 3.08 10.82 2.92
CA ASP A 131 2.57 10.69 1.55
C ASP A 131 2.49 9.23 1.13
N PRO A 132 1.50 8.86 0.29
CA PRO A 132 1.43 7.51 -0.25
C PRO A 132 2.62 7.25 -1.19
N VAL A 133 3.21 6.06 -1.08
CA VAL A 133 4.27 5.61 -2.00
C VAL A 133 3.67 5.39 -3.39
N PRO A 134 4.33 5.90 -4.46
CA PRO A 134 3.87 5.68 -5.82
C PRO A 134 3.74 4.20 -6.15
N LYS A 135 2.65 3.82 -6.83
CA LYS A 135 2.39 2.41 -7.19
C LYS A 135 3.36 1.93 -8.28
N PHE A 136 4.45 1.29 -7.86
CA PHE A 136 5.56 0.91 -8.75
C PHE A 136 5.36 -0.41 -9.51
N LEU A 137 4.46 -1.30 -9.05
CA LEU A 137 4.22 -2.59 -9.69
C LEU A 137 3.78 -2.45 -11.16
N LYS A 138 2.95 -1.45 -11.47
CA LYS A 138 2.55 -1.16 -12.85
C LYS A 138 3.76 -0.83 -13.74
N ASN A 139 4.68 -0.01 -13.24
CA ASN A 139 5.90 0.36 -13.98
C ASN A 139 6.85 -0.84 -14.18
N LEU A 140 6.83 -1.78 -13.24
CA LEU A 140 7.63 -2.99 -13.31
C LEU A 140 7.12 -3.94 -14.40
N VAL A 141 5.79 -4.11 -14.49
CA VAL A 141 5.11 -4.91 -15.53
C VAL A 141 5.22 -4.25 -16.91
N ASP A 142 4.78 -3.00 -17.06
CA ASP A 142 4.69 -2.35 -18.37
C ASP A 142 6.06 -1.92 -18.92
N GLY A 143 7.00 -1.67 -18.03
CA GLY A 143 8.27 -1.04 -18.36
C GLY A 143 9.45 -1.94 -18.09
N TRP A 144 9.71 -2.27 -16.82
CA TRP A 144 11.05 -2.71 -16.43
C TRP A 144 11.36 -4.15 -16.85
N ALA A 145 10.42 -5.09 -16.73
CA ALA A 145 10.62 -6.50 -17.08
C ALA A 145 9.37 -7.13 -17.74
N PRO A 146 8.94 -6.66 -18.93
CA PRO A 146 7.63 -7.00 -19.51
C PRO A 146 7.45 -8.45 -19.94
N GLN A 147 8.55 -9.19 -20.12
CA GLN A 147 8.50 -10.61 -20.51
C GLN A 147 8.64 -11.54 -19.31
N GLY A 148 9.21 -11.06 -18.20
CA GLY A 148 9.49 -11.87 -17.03
C GLY A 148 8.23 -12.22 -16.25
N MET A 149 8.24 -13.36 -15.56
CA MET A 149 7.18 -13.70 -14.63
C MET A 149 7.30 -12.84 -13.37
N ILE A 150 6.18 -12.32 -12.89
CA ILE A 150 6.13 -11.44 -11.71
C ILE A 150 5.17 -12.06 -10.72
N VAL A 151 5.72 -12.41 -9.56
CA VAL A 151 5.00 -12.95 -8.39
C VAL A 151 5.04 -11.89 -7.30
N SER A 152 3.88 -11.49 -6.80
CA SER A 152 3.78 -10.56 -5.68
C SER A 152 3.15 -11.21 -4.46
N PHE A 153 3.37 -10.61 -3.28
CA PHE A 153 2.79 -11.06 -2.03
C PHE A 153 1.70 -10.11 -1.53
N LYS A 154 0.66 -10.69 -0.91
CA LYS A 154 -0.39 -9.94 -0.22
C LYS A 154 -0.56 -10.50 1.20
N LEU A 155 -0.02 -9.76 2.17
CA LEU A 155 -0.23 -10.03 3.58
C LEU A 155 -1.48 -9.30 4.07
N GLU A 156 -2.41 -10.02 4.70
CA GLU A 156 -3.58 -9.44 5.36
C GLU A 156 -3.72 -10.00 6.78
N THR A 157 -4.55 -9.37 7.59
CA THR A 157 -4.94 -9.85 8.93
C THR A 157 -6.38 -10.32 8.99
N ASP A 158 -7.21 -9.91 8.04
CA ASP A 158 -8.62 -10.27 7.93
C ASP A 158 -8.82 -11.28 6.78
N PRO A 159 -9.33 -12.50 7.07
CA PRO A 159 -9.63 -13.50 6.04
C PRO A 159 -10.64 -13.03 4.99
N ALA A 160 -11.60 -12.17 5.34
CA ALA A 160 -12.68 -11.75 4.46
C ALA A 160 -12.19 -10.93 3.26
N ILE A 161 -11.04 -10.25 3.40
CA ILE A 161 -10.53 -9.33 2.38
C ILE A 161 -9.33 -9.86 1.60
N LEU A 162 -8.72 -10.98 2.04
CA LEU A 162 -7.46 -11.47 1.47
C LEU A 162 -7.57 -11.77 -0.03
N VAL A 163 -8.48 -12.67 -0.41
CA VAL A 163 -8.64 -13.08 -1.82
C VAL A 163 -9.12 -11.91 -2.67
N HIS A 164 -10.02 -11.08 -2.14
CA HIS A 164 -10.52 -9.90 -2.83
C HIS A 164 -9.39 -8.91 -3.16
N LYS A 165 -8.55 -8.56 -2.17
CA LYS A 165 -7.41 -7.66 -2.39
C LYS A 165 -6.32 -8.28 -3.26
N ALA A 166 -6.13 -9.59 -3.20
CA ALA A 166 -5.22 -10.30 -4.09
C ALA A 166 -5.71 -10.21 -5.55
N ARG A 167 -6.99 -10.48 -5.80
CA ARG A 167 -7.59 -10.37 -7.15
C ARG A 167 -7.54 -8.93 -7.67
N TYR A 168 -7.92 -7.95 -6.84
CA TYR A 168 -7.82 -6.53 -7.17
C TYR A 168 -6.38 -6.13 -7.57
N SER A 169 -5.37 -6.67 -6.88
CA SER A 169 -3.96 -6.44 -7.22
C SER A 169 -3.59 -6.99 -8.59
N LEU A 170 -4.06 -8.20 -8.94
CA LEU A 170 -3.87 -8.78 -10.27
C LEU A 170 -4.52 -7.91 -11.34
N ASP A 171 -5.78 -7.51 -11.14
CA ASP A 171 -6.52 -6.71 -12.13
C ASP A 171 -5.86 -5.33 -12.33
N ARG A 172 -5.37 -4.71 -11.26
CA ARG A 172 -4.75 -3.38 -11.32
C ARG A 172 -3.36 -3.37 -11.95
N TYR A 173 -2.55 -4.41 -11.69
CA TYR A 173 -1.14 -4.42 -12.08
C TYR A 173 -0.82 -5.42 -13.19
N GLN A 174 -1.74 -6.33 -13.55
CA GLN A 174 -1.59 -7.31 -14.63
C GLN A 174 -0.32 -8.17 -14.52
N HIS A 175 -0.01 -8.61 -13.30
CA HIS A 175 1.08 -9.56 -13.03
C HIS A 175 0.55 -11.00 -12.94
N HIS A 176 1.45 -11.96 -12.80
CA HIS A 176 1.17 -13.35 -13.14
C HIS A 176 0.60 -14.16 -11.97
N LEU A 177 0.99 -13.80 -10.75
CA LEU A 177 0.58 -14.51 -9.53
C LEU A 177 0.62 -13.55 -8.32
N VAL A 178 -0.42 -13.60 -7.50
CA VAL A 178 -0.40 -13.08 -6.13
C VAL A 178 -0.40 -14.26 -5.17
N ILE A 179 0.57 -14.30 -4.26
CA ILE A 179 0.59 -15.22 -3.14
C ILE A 179 0.01 -14.46 -1.94
N GLY A 180 -1.22 -14.80 -1.57
CA GLY A 180 -1.91 -14.25 -0.42
C GLY A 180 -1.63 -15.05 0.85
N ASN A 181 -1.48 -14.37 1.98
CA ASN A 181 -1.29 -15.04 3.27
C ASN A 181 -1.87 -14.20 4.42
N LEU A 182 -2.39 -14.87 5.44
CA LEU A 182 -2.82 -14.22 6.69
C LEU A 182 -1.66 -14.15 7.67
N LEU A 183 -1.51 -13.05 8.40
CA LEU A 183 -0.42 -12.88 9.38
C LEU A 183 -0.36 -14.02 10.40
N THR A 184 -1.52 -14.49 10.84
CA THR A 184 -1.69 -15.54 11.85
C THR A 184 -1.37 -16.94 11.33
N THR A 185 -1.59 -17.21 10.04
CA THR A 185 -1.41 -18.55 9.45
C THR A 185 -0.31 -18.60 8.38
N ARG A 186 0.47 -17.53 8.20
CA ARG A 186 1.47 -17.40 7.10
C ARG A 186 2.52 -18.50 7.01
N LYS A 187 2.81 -19.18 8.12
CA LYS A 187 3.75 -20.32 8.15
C LYS A 187 3.09 -21.64 7.78
N TRP A 188 1.76 -21.70 7.85
CA TRP A 188 0.95 -22.90 7.70
C TRP A 188 0.23 -22.95 6.36
N GLU A 189 -0.18 -21.80 5.81
CA GLU A 189 -0.85 -21.76 4.52
C GLU A 189 -0.62 -20.47 3.73
N VAL A 190 -0.80 -20.60 2.42
CA VAL A 190 -0.91 -19.49 1.49
C VAL A 190 -1.97 -19.79 0.44
N VAL A 191 -2.54 -18.76 -0.18
CA VAL A 191 -3.44 -18.88 -1.34
C VAL A 191 -2.75 -18.34 -2.59
N PHE A 192 -2.75 -19.13 -3.66
CA PHE A 192 -2.32 -18.72 -4.98
C PHE A 192 -3.53 -18.16 -5.71
N VAL A 193 -3.45 -16.88 -6.07
CA VAL A 193 -4.46 -16.19 -6.88
C VAL A 193 -3.79 -15.86 -8.22
N ALA A 194 -4.33 -16.37 -9.31
CA ALA A 194 -3.80 -16.18 -10.67
C ALA A 194 -4.91 -15.75 -11.64
N PRO A 195 -4.58 -15.04 -12.73
CA PRO A 195 -5.57 -14.62 -13.72
C PRO A 195 -6.32 -15.81 -14.32
N ALA A 196 -7.66 -15.71 -14.38
CA ALA A 196 -8.55 -16.70 -14.99
C ALA A 196 -8.39 -18.15 -14.47
N ALA A 197 -7.82 -18.34 -13.28
CA ALA A 197 -7.68 -19.63 -12.62
C ALA A 197 -8.43 -19.63 -11.27
N PRO A 198 -8.94 -20.80 -10.81
CA PRO A 198 -9.48 -20.91 -9.47
C PRO A 198 -8.38 -20.68 -8.42
N ASP A 199 -8.78 -20.16 -7.27
CA ASP A 199 -7.86 -19.93 -6.15
C ASP A 199 -7.33 -21.27 -5.64
N ARG A 200 -6.01 -21.38 -5.47
CA ARG A 200 -5.37 -22.63 -5.04
C ARG A 200 -4.73 -22.44 -3.67
N TRP A 201 -5.29 -23.08 -2.65
CA TRP A 201 -4.71 -23.10 -1.31
C TRP A 201 -3.56 -24.11 -1.23
N ILE A 202 -2.44 -23.68 -0.65
CA ILE A 202 -1.28 -24.51 -0.34
C ILE A 202 -1.11 -24.51 1.18
N ARG A 203 -1.08 -25.70 1.79
CA ARG A 203 -1.05 -25.87 3.24
C ARG A 203 0.06 -26.82 3.65
N VAL A 204 0.74 -26.49 4.75
CA VAL A 204 1.54 -27.45 5.51
C VAL A 204 0.56 -28.32 6.28
N VAL A 205 0.24 -29.50 5.74
CA VAL A 205 -0.51 -30.51 6.47
C VAL A 205 0.44 -31.27 7.39
N PRO A 206 0.07 -31.47 8.68
CA PRO A 206 0.71 -32.52 9.47
C PRO A 206 0.54 -33.85 8.73
N ALA A 207 1.59 -34.68 8.69
CA ALA A 207 1.61 -35.93 7.91
C ALA A 207 0.40 -36.85 8.16
N ALA A 208 -0.19 -36.78 9.36
CA ALA A 208 -1.40 -37.52 9.73
C ALA A 208 -2.69 -37.07 9.02
N ALA A 209 -2.79 -35.80 8.60
CA ALA A 209 -3.99 -35.23 7.97
C ALA A 209 -3.97 -35.35 6.42
N ALA A 210 -2.80 -35.63 5.83
CA ALA A 210 -2.65 -35.79 4.38
C ALA A 210 -3.42 -37.00 3.82
N ALA A 211 -3.63 -38.04 4.64
CA ALA A 211 -4.34 -39.27 4.25
C ALA A 211 -5.87 -39.10 4.13
N ALA A 212 -6.44 -37.97 4.57
CA ALA A 212 -7.89 -37.73 4.62
C ALA A 212 -8.42 -36.75 3.56
N GLN A 213 -7.57 -36.20 2.69
CA GLN A 213 -7.99 -35.12 1.78
C GLN A 213 -8.69 -35.63 0.52
N GLY A 214 -10.02 -35.75 0.61
CA GLY A 214 -10.92 -35.41 -0.49
C GLY A 214 -11.29 -33.93 -0.38
N ALA A 215 -11.04 -33.17 -1.44
CA ALA A 215 -11.48 -31.77 -1.65
C ALA A 215 -11.36 -30.84 -0.42
N GLY A 216 -10.16 -30.29 -0.18
CA GLY A 216 -9.92 -29.32 0.88
C GLY A 216 -10.82 -28.09 0.75
N GLU A 217 -11.45 -27.67 1.85
CA GLU A 217 -12.28 -26.47 1.90
C GLU A 217 -11.51 -25.24 1.38
N GLU A 218 -12.14 -24.47 0.47
CA GLU A 218 -11.62 -23.21 -0.09
C GLU A 218 -11.54 -22.05 0.93
N LYS A 219 -11.72 -22.34 2.21
CA LYS A 219 -11.73 -21.36 3.31
C LYS A 219 -10.36 -21.27 3.97
N PRO A 220 -9.95 -20.09 4.47
CA PRO A 220 -8.75 -19.96 5.29
C PRO A 220 -8.79 -20.87 6.53
N LEU A 221 -7.64 -21.36 6.99
CA LEU A 221 -7.52 -22.11 8.23
C LEU A 221 -7.92 -21.25 9.44
N ASP A 222 -8.58 -21.87 10.41
CA ASP A 222 -8.83 -21.26 11.71
C ASP A 222 -7.54 -21.33 12.55
N PRO A 223 -6.94 -20.18 12.96
CA PRO A 223 -5.73 -20.16 13.79
C PRO A 223 -5.86 -20.94 15.09
N ALA A 224 -7.07 -21.08 15.65
CA ALA A 224 -7.31 -21.81 16.89
C ALA A 224 -7.17 -23.33 16.75
N THR A 225 -7.16 -23.84 15.51
CA THR A 225 -7.03 -25.27 15.21
C THR A 225 -5.59 -25.71 14.96
N LEU A 226 -4.67 -24.75 14.85
CA LEU A 226 -3.26 -25.02 14.56
C LEU A 226 -2.51 -25.52 15.80
N PRO A 227 -1.54 -26.43 15.62
CA PRO A 227 -0.63 -26.81 16.69
C PRO A 227 0.14 -25.60 17.26
N ASP A 228 0.50 -25.70 18.54
CA ASP A 228 1.39 -24.72 19.16
C ASP A 228 2.77 -24.77 18.51
N GLY A 229 3.26 -23.61 18.05
CA GLY A 229 4.59 -23.46 17.45
C GLY A 229 4.58 -23.39 15.93
N ASP A 230 5.78 -23.51 15.36
CA ASP A 230 5.99 -23.49 13.92
C ASP A 230 5.87 -24.90 13.33
N PRO A 231 5.41 -25.04 12.08
CA PRO A 231 5.38 -26.34 11.43
C PRO A 231 6.79 -26.92 11.27
N GLU A 232 6.90 -28.26 11.28
CA GLU A 232 8.17 -28.97 11.05
C GLU A 232 8.76 -28.68 9.65
N VAL A 233 7.90 -28.37 8.70
CA VAL A 233 8.25 -28.08 7.31
C VAL A 233 7.92 -26.63 7.01
N GLU A 234 8.89 -25.89 6.48
CA GLU A 234 8.69 -24.53 5.99
C GLU A 234 7.74 -24.53 4.77
N ILE A 235 6.74 -23.66 4.78
CA ILE A 235 5.75 -23.53 3.70
C ILE A 235 6.41 -23.24 2.35
N GLU A 236 7.57 -22.59 2.34
CA GLU A 236 8.39 -22.31 1.16
C GLU A 236 8.77 -23.58 0.40
N SER A 237 8.94 -24.72 1.09
CA SER A 237 9.20 -26.02 0.45
C SER A 237 8.03 -26.48 -0.44
N LEU A 238 6.82 -25.96 -0.23
CA LEU A 238 5.63 -26.21 -1.05
C LEU A 238 5.40 -25.09 -2.06
N ILE A 239 5.67 -23.83 -1.68
CA ILE A 239 5.50 -22.66 -2.54
C ILE A 239 6.47 -22.71 -3.73
N ILE A 240 7.75 -22.96 -3.48
CA ILE A 240 8.79 -22.85 -4.51
C ILE A 240 8.57 -23.84 -5.67
N PRO A 241 8.28 -25.13 -5.44
CA PRO A 241 7.93 -26.06 -6.53
C PRO A 241 6.68 -25.64 -7.31
N ALA A 242 5.65 -25.13 -6.63
CA ALA A 242 4.43 -24.67 -7.28
C ALA A 242 4.65 -23.42 -8.14
N VAL A 243 5.47 -22.48 -7.68
CA VAL A 243 5.89 -21.31 -8.47
C VAL A 243 6.75 -21.73 -9.67
N GLN A 244 7.66 -22.69 -9.48
CA GLN A 244 8.49 -23.22 -10.55
C GLN A 244 7.64 -23.84 -11.66
N GLU A 245 6.61 -24.62 -11.31
CA GLU A 245 5.68 -25.19 -12.29
C GLU A 245 4.98 -24.10 -13.12
N LEU A 246 4.47 -23.06 -12.45
CA LEU A 246 3.84 -21.93 -13.14
C LEU A 246 4.84 -21.16 -14.01
N HIS A 247 6.09 -21.03 -13.58
CA HIS A 247 7.13 -20.35 -14.35
C HIS A 247 7.53 -21.15 -15.59
N SER A 248 7.64 -22.47 -15.50
CA SER A 248 7.87 -23.34 -16.66
C SER A 248 6.76 -23.16 -17.71
N ARG A 249 5.49 -23.18 -17.29
CA ARG A 249 4.35 -22.94 -18.19
C ARG A 249 4.39 -21.55 -18.82
N HIS A 250 4.77 -20.52 -18.07
CA HIS A 250 4.96 -19.15 -18.58
C HIS A 250 6.00 -19.13 -19.71
N VAL A 251 7.15 -19.77 -19.50
CA VAL A 251 8.22 -19.86 -20.51
C VAL A 251 7.75 -20.58 -21.78
N GLU A 252 7.09 -21.72 -21.63
CA GLU A 252 6.56 -22.51 -22.75
C GLU A 252 5.49 -21.75 -23.54
N SER A 253 4.58 -21.06 -22.85
CA SER A 253 3.53 -20.23 -23.48
C SER A 253 4.12 -19.08 -24.30
N TYR A 254 5.25 -18.52 -23.84
CA TYR A 254 5.91 -17.44 -24.55
C TYR A 254 6.61 -17.97 -25.82
N GLN A 255 7.28 -19.13 -25.72
CA GLN A 255 7.97 -19.76 -26.84
C GLN A 255 7.02 -20.17 -27.96
N SER A 256 5.90 -20.81 -27.62
CA SER A 256 4.85 -21.19 -28.58
C SER A 256 4.30 -19.96 -29.33
N ARG A 257 3.92 -18.91 -28.61
CA ARG A 257 3.42 -17.66 -29.21
C ARG A 257 4.43 -16.98 -30.15
N THR A 258 5.73 -17.05 -29.82
CA THR A 258 6.77 -16.51 -30.71
C THR A 258 6.98 -17.33 -31.97
N MET A 259 6.77 -18.65 -31.94
CA MET A 259 6.87 -19.50 -33.13
C MET A 259 5.68 -19.31 -34.08
N ASP A 260 4.48 -19.05 -33.56
CA ASP A 260 3.30 -18.83 -34.39
C ASP A 260 3.29 -17.46 -35.11
N THR A 261 4.15 -16.53 -34.69
CA THR A 261 4.23 -15.17 -35.25
C THR A 261 5.41 -14.98 -36.21
N ALA A 262 6.26 -16.01 -36.39
CA ALA A 262 7.46 -16.00 -37.23
C ALA A 262 7.24 -16.77 -38.54
#